data_AF-A0A969N860-F1
#
_entry.id   AF-A0A969N860-F1
#
_cell.length_a   1.000
_cell.length_b   1.000
_cell.length_c   1.000
_cell.angle_alpha   90.00
_cell.angle_beta   90.00
_cell.angle_gamma   90.00
#
_symmetry.space_group_name_H-M   'P 1'
#
loop_
_entity.id
_entity.type
_entity.pdbx_description
1 polymer ?
#
loop_
_entity_poly.entity_id
_entity_poly.type
_entity_poly.pdbx_seq_one_letter_code
_entity_poly.pdbx_strand_id
1 'polypeptide(L)'
;MKRDSQATMSGIINEWKESGLAIKDFAASKRITKTKLKYWIRKLHLENDQEPSLPAFLEISSGPSHIKSSPKEYSREKGNLQIELAFPSGLCLKIYG
;
A
#
# COMPACT_ATOMS: atom_id res chain seq x y z
N MET A 1 -28.54 -5.49 -9.82
CA MET A 1 -27.23 -4.80 -9.82
C MET A 1 -26.23 -5.69 -10.57
N LYS A 2 -25.85 -5.34 -11.80
CA LYS A 2 -24.92 -6.16 -12.60
C LYS A 2 -23.50 -5.93 -12.09
N ARG A 3 -22.80 -6.98 -11.66
CA ARG A 3 -21.37 -6.90 -11.31
C ARG A 3 -20.60 -6.66 -12.60
N ASP A 4 -19.93 -5.52 -12.70
CA ASP A 4 -18.94 -5.33 -13.77
C ASP A 4 -17.89 -6.44 -13.63
N SER A 5 -17.67 -7.23 -14.67
CA SER A 5 -16.66 -8.30 -14.66
C SER A 5 -15.28 -7.68 -14.48
N GLN A 6 -14.46 -8.27 -13.59
CA GLN A 6 -13.12 -7.77 -13.25
C GLN A 6 -12.24 -7.56 -14.50
N ALA A 7 -12.37 -8.45 -15.49
CA ALA A 7 -11.69 -8.34 -16.78
C ALA A 7 -12.07 -7.07 -17.57
N THR A 8 -13.32 -6.63 -17.50
CA THR A 8 -13.79 -5.41 -18.17
C THR A 8 -13.28 -4.16 -17.46
N MET A 9 -13.19 -4.21 -16.13
CA MET A 9 -12.64 -3.13 -15.31
C MET A 9 -11.14 -2.92 -15.56
N SER A 10 -10.35 -4.00 -15.57
CA SER A 10 -8.90 -3.92 -15.77
C SER A 10 -8.54 -3.45 -17.18
N GLY A 11 -9.26 -3.93 -18.21
CA GLY A 11 -9.09 -3.46 -19.58
C GLY A 11 -9.27 -1.95 -19.72
N ILE A 12 -10.35 -1.40 -19.16
CA ILE A 12 -10.63 0.04 -19.21
C ILE A 12 -9.54 0.86 -18.48
N ILE A 13 -8.98 0.34 -17.39
CA ILE A 13 -7.90 1.02 -16.65
C ILE A 13 -6.59 0.99 -17.44
N ASN A 14 -6.27 -0.12 -18.12
CA ASN A 14 -5.09 -0.20 -18.96
C ASN A 14 -5.19 0.76 -20.16
N GLU A 15 -6.34 0.79 -20.83
CA GLU A 15 -6.61 1.76 -21.89
C GLU A 15 -6.46 3.21 -21.39
N TRP A 16 -6.92 3.50 -20.16
CA TRP A 16 -6.72 4.82 -19.56
C TRP A 16 -5.23 5.13 -19.36
N LYS A 17 -4.46 4.19 -18.82
CA LYS A 17 -3.02 4.35 -18.60
C LYS A 17 -2.26 4.58 -19.91
N GLU A 18 -2.60 3.84 -20.95
CA GLU A 18 -1.99 3.97 -22.28
C GLU A 18 -2.38 5.29 -22.97
N SER A 19 -3.59 5.78 -22.73
CA SER A 19 -4.06 7.03 -23.34
C SER A 19 -3.30 8.28 -22.84
N GLY A 20 -2.69 8.22 -21.65
CA GLY A 20 -2.06 9.38 -21.00
C GLY A 20 -3.03 10.53 -20.64
N LEU A 21 -4.34 10.33 -20.82
CA LEU A 21 -5.36 11.36 -20.57
C LEU A 21 -5.63 11.52 -19.07
N ALA A 22 -6.04 12.71 -18.66
CA ALA A 22 -6.55 12.91 -17.32
C ALA A 22 -7.83 12.08 -17.08
N ILE A 23 -8.03 11.61 -15.85
CA ILE A 23 -9.17 10.76 -15.45
C ILE A 23 -10.51 11.35 -15.90
N LYS A 24 -10.69 12.68 -15.82
CA LYS A 24 -11.93 13.35 -16.20
C LYS A 24 -12.22 13.21 -17.70
N ASP A 25 -11.20 13.40 -18.52
CA ASP A 25 -11.33 13.45 -19.98
C ASP A 25 -11.50 12.04 -20.56
N PHE A 26 -10.78 11.07 -20.00
CA PHE A 26 -10.96 9.66 -20.34
C PHE A 26 -12.32 9.11 -19.89
N ALA A 27 -12.76 9.48 -18.68
CA ALA A 27 -14.08 9.07 -18.18
C ALA A 27 -15.21 9.64 -19.07
N ALA A 28 -15.06 10.89 -19.52
CA ALA A 28 -15.99 11.50 -20.47
C ALA A 28 -16.03 10.78 -21.82
N SER A 29 -14.87 10.43 -22.39
CA SER A 29 -14.80 9.73 -23.69
C SER A 29 -15.42 8.32 -23.64
N LYS A 30 -15.28 7.62 -22.52
CA LYS A 30 -15.86 6.28 -22.31
C LYS A 30 -17.29 6.29 -21.73
N ARG A 31 -17.89 7.48 -21.51
CA ARG A 31 -19.21 7.65 -20.86
C ARG A 31 -19.29 7.00 -19.48
N ILE A 32 -18.19 7.04 -18.74
CA ILE A 32 -18.09 6.52 -17.36
C ILE A 32 -18.03 7.72 -16.42
N THR A 33 -18.66 7.61 -15.25
CA THR A 33 -18.54 8.65 -14.22
C THR A 33 -17.11 8.65 -13.66
N LYS A 34 -16.52 9.84 -13.45
CA LYS A 34 -15.20 10.01 -12.81
C LYS A 34 -15.07 9.18 -11.51
N THR A 35 -16.10 9.18 -10.67
CA THR A 35 -16.14 8.44 -9.41
C THR A 35 -16.03 6.93 -9.61
N LYS A 36 -16.67 6.40 -10.67
CA LYS A 36 -16.64 4.97 -11.01
C LYS A 36 -15.24 4.55 -11.47
N LEU A 37 -14.61 5.34 -12.35
CA LEU A 37 -13.23 5.08 -12.78
C LEU A 37 -12.24 5.18 -11.60
N LYS A 38 -12.39 6.19 -10.73
CA LYS A 38 -11.57 6.33 -9.52
C LYS A 38 -11.74 5.15 -8.55
N TYR A 39 -12.98 4.67 -8.38
CA TYR A 39 -13.27 3.50 -7.57
C TYR A 39 -12.55 2.26 -8.11
N TRP A 40 -12.62 2.03 -9.41
CA TRP A 40 -11.93 0.90 -10.06
C TRP A 40 -10.42 0.96 -9.92
N ILE A 41 -9.80 2.15 -10.09
CA ILE A 41 -8.35 2.34 -9.89
C ILE A 41 -7.96 1.98 -8.46
N ARG A 42 -8.71 2.49 -7.47
CA ARG A 42 -8.48 2.17 -6.06
C ARG A 42 -8.66 0.67 -5.77
N LYS A 43 -9.67 0.06 -6.39
CA LYS A 43 -9.94 -1.37 -6.23
C LYS A 43 -8.79 -2.24 -6.77
N LEU A 44 -8.23 -1.91 -7.94
CA LEU A 44 -7.06 -2.63 -8.46
C LEU A 44 -5.81 -2.43 -7.61
N HIS A 45 -5.59 -1.24 -7.05
CA HIS A 45 -4.50 -1.03 -6.11
C HIS A 45 -4.65 -1.93 -4.88
N LEU A 46 -5.85 -1.95 -4.27
CA LEU A 46 -6.12 -2.82 -3.13
C LEU A 46 -5.97 -4.32 -3.46
N GLU A 47 -6.35 -4.76 -4.66
CA GLU A 47 -6.16 -6.16 -5.09
C GLU A 47 -4.67 -6.50 -5.35
N ASN A 48 -3.86 -5.55 -5.84
CA ASN A 48 -2.42 -5.74 -6.01
C ASN A 48 -1.65 -5.65 -4.68
N ASP A 49 -2.12 -4.83 -3.74
CA ASP A 49 -1.58 -4.71 -2.39
C ASP A 49 -1.99 -5.91 -1.50
N GLN A 50 -2.86 -6.79 -2.01
CA GLN A 50 -3.13 -8.12 -1.47
C GLN A 50 -2.14 -9.16 -2.05
N GLU A 51 -0.85 -8.82 -2.12
CA GLU A 51 0.14 -9.83 -1.71
C GLU A 51 -0.27 -10.28 -0.30
N PRO A 52 -0.13 -11.57 0.07
CA PRO A 52 -0.40 -11.97 1.44
C PRO A 52 0.61 -11.24 2.32
N SER A 53 0.26 -10.03 2.77
CA SER A 53 0.94 -9.38 3.87
C SER A 53 0.70 -10.33 5.03
N LEU A 54 1.68 -11.21 5.26
CA LEU A 54 1.79 -11.95 6.50
C LEU A 54 1.46 -10.95 7.61
N PRO A 55 0.56 -11.30 8.56
CA PRO A 55 0.25 -10.40 9.65
C PRO A 55 1.59 -9.96 10.24
N ALA A 56 1.83 -8.66 10.26
CA ALA A 56 3.08 -8.02 10.66
C ALA A 56 3.32 -8.21 12.17
N PHE A 57 3.41 -9.47 12.60
CA PHE A 57 3.57 -9.87 13.99
C PHE A 57 5.06 -9.91 14.37
N LEU A 58 5.96 -10.08 13.39
CA LEU A 58 7.40 -10.14 13.62
C LEU A 58 8.14 -9.42 12.49
N GLU A 59 8.53 -8.17 12.73
CA GLU A 59 9.55 -7.50 11.93
C GLU A 59 10.92 -7.82 12.53
N ILE A 60 11.68 -8.70 11.88
CA ILE A 60 13.04 -9.07 12.28
C ILE A 60 14.00 -8.30 11.37
N SER A 61 14.51 -7.16 11.83
CA SER A 61 15.59 -6.45 11.13
C SER A 61 16.95 -6.94 11.62
N SER A 62 17.70 -7.61 10.75
CA SER A 62 19.14 -7.82 10.90
C SER A 62 19.86 -6.53 10.52
N GLY A 63 20.42 -5.82 11.50
CA GLY A 63 21.17 -4.59 11.25
C GLY A 63 22.60 -4.88 10.81
N PRO A 64 23.07 -4.37 9.66
CA PRO A 64 24.50 -4.19 9.45
C PRO A 64 24.98 -2.97 10.24
N SER A 65 26.02 -3.19 11.03
CA SER A 65 26.78 -2.15 11.71
C SER A 65 27.31 -1.12 10.69
N HIS A 66 27.06 0.16 11.00
CA HIS A 66 27.60 1.38 10.37
C HIS A 66 27.26 1.64 8.89
N ILE A 67 26.56 2.75 8.62
CA ILE A 67 27.08 3.94 7.91
C ILE A 67 25.98 5.04 7.87
N LYS A 68 26.44 6.29 8.00
CA LYS A 68 25.75 7.55 8.30
C LYS A 68 24.76 8.01 7.23
N SER A 69 23.65 8.65 7.65
CA SER A 69 23.28 10.07 7.43
C SER A 69 21.75 10.30 7.34
N SER A 70 21.20 10.97 8.38
CA SER A 70 19.99 11.83 8.54
C SER A 70 18.85 11.86 7.49
N PRO A 71 17.69 12.48 7.81
CA PRO A 71 16.83 12.33 8.98
C PRO A 71 15.38 12.07 8.53
N LYS A 72 14.72 11.04 9.05
CA LYS A 72 13.25 11.06 9.12
C LYS A 72 12.85 10.60 10.50
N GLU A 73 12.52 11.57 11.33
CA GLU A 73 11.58 11.38 12.43
C GLU A 73 10.34 10.70 11.86
N TYR A 74 10.32 9.38 11.95
CA TYR A 74 9.06 8.66 12.02
C TYR A 74 8.61 8.76 13.48
N SER A 75 8.12 9.94 13.84
CA SER A 75 7.16 10.06 14.93
C SER A 75 5.88 9.35 14.47
N ARG A 76 5.86 8.03 14.66
CA ARG A 76 4.60 7.31 14.84
C ARG A 76 4.35 7.25 16.33
N GLU A 77 3.48 8.14 16.74
CA GLU A 77 3.00 8.27 18.09
C GLU A 77 2.40 6.95 18.59
N LYS A 78 2.88 6.53 19.77
CA LYS A 78 2.15 5.83 20.84
C LYS A 78 1.23 4.68 20.41
N GLY A 79 1.82 3.58 19.97
CA GLY A 79 1.41 2.29 20.54
C GLY A 79 2.00 2.21 21.95
N ASN A 80 1.24 1.78 22.96
CA ASN A 80 1.83 1.60 24.30
C ASN A 80 2.84 0.45 24.20
N LEU A 81 4.14 0.75 24.26
CA LEU A 81 5.19 -0.27 24.31
C LEU A 81 4.93 -1.13 25.55
N GLN A 82 4.55 -2.39 25.33
CA GLN A 82 4.21 -3.30 26.41
C GLN A 82 5.43 -4.07 26.88
N ILE A 83 6.27 -4.50 25.94
CA ILE A 83 7.45 -5.33 26.22
C ILE A 83 8.59 -4.94 25.29
N GLU A 84 9.79 -4.79 25.87
CA GLU A 84 11.06 -4.65 25.16
C GLU A 84 12.01 -5.76 25.61
N LEU A 85 12.51 -6.56 24.67
CA LEU A 85 13.51 -7.59 24.91
C LEU A 85 14.80 -7.22 24.18
N ALA A 86 15.89 -7.07 24.94
CA ALA A 86 17.22 -6.81 24.41
C ALA A 86 18.11 -8.04 24.61
N PHE A 87 18.77 -8.48 23.55
CA PHE A 87 19.65 -9.66 23.57
C PHE A 87 21.12 -9.24 23.43
N PRO A 88 22.09 -9.97 24.04
CA PRO A 88 23.52 -9.68 23.93
C PRO A 88 24.08 -9.64 22.50
N SER A 89 23.37 -10.29 21.56
CA SER A 89 23.68 -10.25 20.13
C SER A 89 23.39 -8.89 19.46
N GLY A 90 22.80 -7.94 20.19
CA GLY A 90 22.37 -6.65 19.65
C GLY A 90 20.98 -6.66 19.01
N LEU A 91 20.27 -7.80 19.04
CA LEU A 91 18.89 -7.90 18.59
C LEU A 91 17.95 -7.28 19.64
N CYS A 92 16.97 -6.52 19.17
CA CYS A 92 15.94 -5.90 20.00
C CYS A 92 14.55 -6.23 19.44
N LEU A 93 13.66 -6.76 20.29
CA LEU A 93 12.26 -7.02 19.95
C LEU A 93 11.37 -6.06 20.75
N LYS A 94 10.50 -5.33 20.05
CA LYS A 94 9.55 -4.38 20.65
C LYS A 94 8.11 -4.80 20.34
N ILE A 95 7.31 -4.99 21.39
CA ILE A 95 5.90 -5.41 21.29
C ILE A 95 5.00 -4.24 21.70
N TYR A 96 4.10 -3.86 20.80
CA TYR A 96 3.10 -2.81 21.00
C TYR A 96 1.70 -3.44 21.04
N GLY A 97 0.80 -2.92 21.88
CA GLY A 97 -0.60 -3.34 21.93
C GLY A 97 -1.59 -2.19 21.93
#